data_AF-A0A916DZU0-F1
#
_entry.id   AF-A0A916DZU0-F1
#
_cell.length_a   1.000
_cell.length_b   1.000
_cell.length_c   1.000
_cell.angle_alpha   90.00
_cell.angle_beta   90.00
_cell.angle_gamma   90.00
#
_symmetry.space_group_name_H-M   'P 1'
#
loop_
_entity.id
_entity.type
_entity.pdbx_description
1 polymer ?
#
loop_
_entity_poly.entity_id
_entity_poly.type
_entity_poly.pdbx_seq_one_letter_code
_entity_poly.pdbx_strand_id
1 'polypeptide(L)'
;MYEFPNASTTERVNQIFEELEASDESIIKDWIAFYSKPWVRASLNPIYSFIALDIWQNAPDNTNVAESCHANCNRDGKALPLEAAILKAKNYDERQFISCDIHNCYGVAKSGKDQGVVA
;
A
#
# COMPACT_ATOMS: atom_id res chain seq x y z
N MET A 1 0.51 -14.93 11.44
CA MET A 1 0.09 -13.70 10.72
C MET A 1 -0.22 -12.52 11.65
N TYR A 2 -0.68 -12.74 12.90
CA TYR A 2 -0.97 -11.67 13.88
C TYR A 2 0.24 -11.03 14.57
N GLU A 3 1.45 -11.59 14.45
CA GLU A 3 2.63 -11.02 15.13
C GLU A 3 3.24 -9.82 14.38
N PHE A 4 3.12 -9.79 13.05
CA PHE A 4 3.81 -8.77 12.27
C PHE A 4 3.31 -7.34 12.53
N PRO A 5 1.99 -7.06 12.58
CA PRO A 5 1.47 -5.72 12.92
C PRO A 5 1.76 -5.31 14.36
N ASN A 6 1.93 -6.29 15.25
CA ASN A 6 2.08 -6.10 16.69
C ASN A 6 3.54 -6.08 17.17
N ALA A 7 4.49 -6.39 16.27
CA ALA A 7 5.91 -6.33 16.58
C ALA A 7 6.30 -4.88 16.87
N SER A 8 6.76 -4.62 18.09
CA SER A 8 7.06 -3.28 18.61
C SER A 8 8.49 -2.84 18.36
N THR A 9 9.34 -3.69 17.78
CA THR A 9 10.75 -3.39 17.49
C THR A 9 11.11 -3.74 16.05
N THR A 10 12.04 -2.97 15.48
CA THR A 10 12.57 -3.22 14.13
C THR A 10 13.23 -4.58 14.03
N GLU A 11 13.89 -5.02 15.10
CA GLU A 11 14.61 -6.30 15.19
C GLU A 11 13.63 -7.47 15.09
N ARG A 12 12.48 -7.43 15.79
CA ARG A 12 11.50 -8.51 15.71
C ARG A 12 10.89 -8.58 14.31
N VAL A 13 10.62 -7.44 13.67
CA VAL A 13 10.10 -7.44 12.31
C VAL A 13 11.11 -8.00 11.30
N ASN A 14 12.41 -7.71 11.46
CA ASN A 14 13.45 -8.29 10.62
C ASN A 14 13.56 -9.82 10.82
N GLN A 15 13.51 -10.30 12.06
CA GLN A 15 13.51 -11.74 12.35
C GLN A 15 12.34 -12.47 11.68
N ILE A 16 11.14 -11.88 11.68
CA ILE A 16 9.98 -12.48 10.99
C ILE A 16 10.25 -12.61 9.48
N PHE A 17 10.91 -11.61 8.86
CA PHE A 17 11.29 -11.71 7.45
C PHE A 17 12.33 -12.81 7.20
N GLU A 18 13.34 -12.94 8.06
CA GLU A 18 14.35 -13.99 7.98
C GLU A 18 13.73 -15.39 8.15
N GLU A 19 12.79 -15.54 9.09
CA GLU A 19 12.02 -16.78 9.30
C GLU A 19 11.18 -17.15 8.07
N LEU A 20 10.55 -16.16 7.42
CA LEU A 20 9.77 -16.36 6.19
C LEU A 20 10.67 -16.68 4.99
N GLU A 21 11.84 -16.05 4.88
CA GLU A 21 12.79 -16.26 3.79
C GLU A 21 13.45 -17.64 3.84
N ALA A 22 13.55 -18.21 5.05
CA ALA A 22 13.99 -19.59 5.26
C ALA A 22 12.97 -20.64 4.78
N SER A 23 11.74 -20.22 4.42
CA SER A 23 10.76 -21.11 3.78
C SER A 23 11.10 -21.32 2.31
N ASP A 24 11.00 -22.57 1.84
CA ASP A 24 11.31 -22.93 0.44
C ASP A 24 10.14 -22.71 -0.54
N GLU A 25 9.08 -22.04 -0.09
CA GLU A 25 7.90 -21.73 -0.91
C GLU A 25 8.13 -20.53 -1.83
N SER A 26 7.93 -20.70 -3.14
CA SER A 26 8.15 -19.62 -4.12
C SER A 26 7.20 -18.43 -3.90
N ILE A 27 5.96 -18.68 -3.48
CA ILE A 27 4.96 -17.65 -3.20
C ILE A 27 5.43 -16.72 -2.07
N ILE A 28 6.12 -17.28 -1.07
CA ILE A 28 6.63 -16.52 0.07
C ILE A 28 7.79 -15.62 -0.37
N LYS A 29 8.65 -16.08 -1.29
CA LYS A 29 9.75 -15.28 -1.85
C LYS A 29 9.23 -14.07 -2.63
N ASP A 30 8.18 -14.24 -3.45
CA ASP A 30 7.56 -13.13 -4.17
C ASP A 30 6.89 -12.13 -3.22
N TRP A 31 6.22 -12.63 -2.18
CA TRP A 31 5.61 -11.81 -1.14
C TRP A 31 6.68 -10.98 -0.40
N ILE A 32 7.77 -11.61 0.04
CA ILE A 32 8.90 -10.94 0.70
C ILE A 32 9.48 -9.85 -0.19
N ALA A 33 9.74 -10.13 -1.46
CA ALA A 33 10.30 -9.16 -2.39
C ALA A 33 9.40 -7.92 -2.57
N PHE A 34 8.08 -8.11 -2.60
CA PHE A 34 7.12 -7.01 -2.68
C PHE A 34 7.09 -6.17 -1.39
N TYR A 35 6.95 -6.83 -0.24
CA TYR A 35 6.78 -6.17 1.06
C TYR A 35 8.09 -5.67 1.69
N SER A 36 9.24 -6.07 1.16
CA SER A 36 10.55 -5.49 1.54
C SER A 36 10.74 -4.06 1.03
N LYS A 37 9.91 -3.60 0.08
CA LYS A 37 9.97 -2.22 -0.40
C LYS A 37 9.64 -1.27 0.76
N PRO A 38 10.48 -0.26 1.07
CA PRO A 38 10.33 0.55 2.29
C PRO A 38 8.94 1.15 2.50
N TRP A 39 8.32 1.64 1.43
CA TRP A 39 7.00 2.25 1.47
C TRP A 39 5.84 1.25 1.54
N VAL A 40 6.05 0.00 1.12
CA VAL A 40 5.08 -1.09 1.25
C VAL A 40 5.18 -1.71 2.64
N ARG A 41 6.40 -1.88 3.18
CA ARG A 41 6.64 -2.43 4.52
C ARG A 41 5.87 -1.68 5.62
N ALA A 42 5.70 -0.37 5.43
CA ALA A 42 4.97 0.51 6.33
C ALA A 42 3.44 0.32 6.35
N SER A 43 2.87 -0.41 5.39
CA SER A 43 1.47 -0.84 5.46
C SER A 43 1.29 -2.08 6.35
N LEU A 44 2.36 -2.85 6.58
CA LEU A 44 2.30 -4.07 7.39
C LEU A 44 2.60 -3.82 8.88
N ASN A 45 3.42 -2.82 9.21
CA ASN A 45 3.74 -2.49 10.59
C ASN A 45 3.89 -0.96 10.77
N PRO A 46 3.24 -0.38 11.79
CA PRO A 46 3.24 1.06 12.04
C PRO A 46 4.62 1.64 12.40
N ILE A 47 5.58 0.83 12.86
CA ILE A 47 6.94 1.29 13.21
C ILE A 47 7.69 1.87 12.01
N TYR A 48 7.37 1.40 10.80
CA TYR A 48 7.93 1.90 9.54
C TYR A 48 7.06 2.99 8.91
N SER A 49 5.91 3.31 9.50
CA SER A 49 4.96 4.26 8.95
C SER A 49 5.18 5.64 9.53
N PHE A 50 5.14 6.67 8.67
CA PHE A 50 5.09 8.06 9.11
C PHE A 50 3.68 8.53 9.51
N ILE A 51 2.67 7.68 9.34
CA ILE A 51 1.27 7.92 9.74
C ILE A 51 1.12 7.70 11.25
N ALA A 52 0.27 8.50 11.89
CA ALA A 52 -0.02 8.37 13.31
C ALA A 52 -0.66 7.00 13.62
N LEU A 53 -0.28 6.39 14.75
CA LEU A 53 -0.66 5.02 15.08
C LEU A 53 -2.17 4.82 15.14
N ASP A 54 -2.91 5.79 15.70
CA ASP A 54 -4.36 5.79 15.76
C ASP A 54 -5.00 5.80 14.37
N ILE A 55 -4.46 6.59 13.45
CA ILE A 55 -4.93 6.63 12.05
C ILE A 55 -4.60 5.31 11.34
N TRP A 56 -3.39 4.78 11.57
CA TRP A 56 -2.95 3.51 10.98
C TRP A 56 -3.83 2.34 11.45
N GLN A 57 -4.17 2.27 12.74
CA GLN A 57 -5.02 1.22 13.32
C GLN A 57 -6.49 1.30 12.85
N ASN A 58 -6.97 2.50 12.56
CA ASN A 58 -8.33 2.71 12.05
C ASN A 58 -8.42 2.69 10.52
N ALA A 59 -7.29 2.52 9.82
CA ALA A 59 -7.30 2.37 8.37
C ALA A 59 -8.00 1.03 8.03
N PRO A 60 -9.04 1.05 7.16
CA PRO A 60 -9.69 -0.17 6.75
C PRO A 60 -8.68 -1.10 6.06
N ASP A 61 -8.81 -2.40 6.28
CA ASP A 61 -8.04 -3.48 5.67
C ASP A 61 -8.36 -3.70 4.18
N ASN A 62 -8.85 -2.65 3.50
CA ASN A 62 -9.08 -2.68 2.06
C ASN A 62 -7.74 -2.59 1.32
N THR A 63 -7.28 -3.76 0.89
CA THR A 63 -5.89 -4.04 0.47
C THR A 63 -5.31 -3.01 -0.49
N ASN A 64 -6.08 -2.44 -1.43
CA ASN A 64 -5.52 -1.51 -2.40
C ASN A 64 -5.45 -0.04 -1.91
N VAL A 65 -6.47 0.45 -1.21
CA VAL A 65 -6.59 1.89 -0.90
C VAL A 65 -5.74 2.26 0.31
N ALA A 66 -5.83 1.48 1.39
CA ALA A 66 -5.00 1.72 2.57
C ALA A 66 -3.50 1.57 2.24
N GLU A 67 -3.11 0.48 1.57
CA GLU A 67 -1.70 0.25 1.21
C GLU A 67 -1.15 1.33 0.28
N SER A 68 -1.94 1.81 -0.70
CA SER A 68 -1.51 2.89 -1.59
C SER A 68 -1.38 4.23 -0.86
N CYS A 69 -2.30 4.54 0.08
CA CYS A 69 -2.17 5.70 0.96
C CYS A 69 -0.90 5.63 1.82
N HIS A 70 -0.64 4.49 2.47
CA HIS A 70 0.59 4.27 3.25
C HIS A 70 1.84 4.41 2.37
N ALA A 71 1.83 3.81 1.18
CA ALA A 71 2.96 3.86 0.26
C ALA A 71 3.24 5.29 -0.24
N ASN A 72 2.21 6.09 -0.48
CA ASN A 72 2.36 7.46 -0.93
C ASN A 72 2.89 8.35 0.20
N CYS A 73 2.32 8.28 1.41
CA CYS A 73 2.79 9.06 2.55
C CYS A 73 4.26 8.77 2.89
N ASN A 74 4.68 7.49 2.83
CA ASN A 74 6.06 7.10 3.14
C ASN A 74 7.05 7.39 2.01
N ARG A 75 6.61 7.43 0.75
CA ARG A 75 7.45 7.82 -0.39
C ARG A 75 7.63 9.33 -0.49
N ASP A 76 6.56 10.08 -0.21
CA ASP A 76 6.57 11.51 -0.43
C ASP A 76 7.08 12.33 0.77
N GLY A 77 7.07 11.73 1.96
CA GLY A 77 7.54 12.35 3.19
C GLY A 77 6.50 13.30 3.80
N LYS A 78 6.69 13.66 5.07
CA LYS A 78 5.89 14.65 5.78
C LYS A 78 6.66 15.95 5.98
N ALA A 79 5.93 17.06 6.16
CA ALA A 79 6.50 18.38 6.48
C ALA A 79 7.46 18.93 5.41
N LEU A 80 7.05 18.87 4.15
CA LEU A 80 7.79 19.49 3.04
C LEU A 80 7.69 21.02 3.09
N PRO A 81 8.71 21.76 2.61
CA PRO A 81 8.57 23.17 2.30
C PRO A 81 7.37 23.41 1.38
N LEU A 82 6.66 24.53 1.55
CA LEU A 82 5.39 24.80 0.85
C LEU A 82 5.49 24.64 -0.68
N GLU A 83 6.57 25.16 -1.28
CA GLU A 83 6.81 25.04 -2.72
C GLU A 83 6.98 23.59 -3.17
N ALA A 84 7.73 22.78 -2.42
CA ALA A 84 7.92 21.36 -2.71
C ALA A 84 6.61 20.57 -2.56
N ALA A 85 5.78 20.93 -1.56
CA ALA A 85 4.46 20.34 -1.37
C ALA A 85 3.53 20.63 -2.55
N ILE A 86 3.50 21.88 -3.04
CA ILE A 86 2.69 22.28 -4.20
C ILE A 86 3.13 21.53 -5.46
N LEU A 87 4.44 21.49 -5.73
CA LEU A 87 4.96 20.82 -6.92
C LEU A 87 4.64 19.31 -6.90
N LYS A 88 4.76 18.68 -5.73
CA LYS A 88 4.42 17.27 -5.55
C LYS A 88 2.92 17.00 -5.67
N ALA A 89 2.06 17.84 -5.10
CA ALA A 89 0.62 17.72 -5.23
C ALA A 89 0.20 17.77 -6.71
N LYS A 90 0.77 18.70 -7.48
CA LYS A 90 0.55 18.78 -8.94
C LYS A 90 0.93 17.48 -9.65
N ASN A 91 2.13 16.95 -9.40
CA ASN A 91 2.58 15.69 -10.00
C ASN A 91 1.70 14.50 -9.58
N TYR A 92 1.16 14.51 -8.36
CA TYR A 92 0.23 13.49 -7.89
C TYR A 92 -1.09 13.56 -8.66
N ASP A 93 -1.69 14.75 -8.78
CA ASP A 93 -2.95 14.97 -9.48
C ASP A 93 -2.85 14.57 -10.96
N GLU A 94 -1.73 14.90 -11.63
CA GLU A 94 -1.47 14.48 -13.02
C GLU A 94 -1.50 12.94 -13.17
N ARG A 95 -0.86 12.21 -12.25
CA ARG A 95 -0.88 10.73 -12.26
C ARG A 95 -2.28 10.17 -12.00
N GLN A 96 -3.02 10.76 -11.07
CA GLN A 96 -4.40 10.33 -10.81
C GLN A 96 -5.31 10.57 -12.01
N PHE A 97 -5.14 11.72 -12.69
CA PHE A 97 -5.90 12.03 -13.90
C PHE A 97 -5.66 10.99 -15.00
N ILE A 98 -4.39 10.65 -15.26
CA ILE A 98 -4.02 9.59 -16.22
C ILE A 98 -4.63 8.25 -15.80
N SER A 99 -4.57 7.90 -14.51
CA SER A 99 -5.15 6.65 -14.00
C SER A 99 -6.67 6.60 -14.20
N CYS A 100 -7.37 7.71 -13.97
CA CYS A 100 -8.82 7.82 -14.22
C CYS A 100 -9.14 7.67 -15.70
N ASP A 101 -8.35 8.30 -16.58
CA ASP A 101 -8.53 8.18 -18.03
C ASP A 101 -8.34 6.74 -18.51
N ILE A 102 -7.26 6.08 -18.08
CA ILE A 102 -7.02 4.65 -18.34
C ILE A 102 -8.18 3.80 -17.81
N HIS A 103 -8.67 4.07 -16.61
CA HIS A 103 -9.81 3.33 -16.05
C HIS A 103 -11.10 3.56 -16.85
N ASN A 104 -11.33 4.77 -17.35
CA ASN A 104 -12.48 5.06 -18.22
C ASN A 104 -12.36 4.35 -19.58
N CYS A 105 -11.16 4.28 -20.15
CA CYS A 105 -10.93 3.64 -21.44
C CYS A 105 -10.91 2.11 -21.39
N TYR A 106 -10.40 1.53 -20.30
CA TYR A 106 -10.07 0.09 -20.23
C TYR A 106 -10.62 -0.61 -18.99
N GLY A 107 -11.21 0.11 -18.04
CA GLY A 107 -11.78 -0.45 -16.83
C GLY A 107 -13.05 -1.24 -17.10
N VAL A 108 -13.18 -2.40 -16.45
CA VAL A 108 -14.44 -3.14 -16.43
C VAL A 108 -15.44 -2.32 -15.61
N ALA A 109 -16.55 -1.92 -16.24
CA ALA A 109 -17.60 -1.17 -15.56
C ALA A 109 -18.10 -1.96 -14.35
N LYS A 110 -18.12 -1.34 -13.16
CA LYS A 110 -18.64 -1.95 -11.92
C LYS A 110 -20.12 -2.30 -11.99
N SER A 111 -20.85 -1.79 -12.98
CA SER A 111 -22.24 -2.15 -13.27
C SER A 111 -22.32 -2.97 -14.56
N GLY A 112 -21.95 -4.25 -14.48
CA GLY A 112 -22.59 -5.24 -15.33
C GLY A 112 -23.98 -5.50 -14.80
N LYS A 113 -25.02 -4.87 -15.37
CA LYS A 113 -26.30 -5.58 -15.40
C LYS A 113 -26.05 -6.74 -16.36
N ASP A 114 -25.95 -7.96 -15.84
CA ASP A 114 -26.15 -9.16 -16.65
C ASP A 114 -27.50 -9.00 -17.32
N GLN A 115 -27.52 -8.56 -18.57
CA GLN A 115 -28.64 -8.83 -19.45
C GLN A 115 -28.42 -10.24 -19.96
N GLY A 116 -28.56 -11.21 -19.03
CA GLY A 116 -28.67 -12.59 -19.40
C GLY A 116 -29.76 -12.69 -20.47
N VAL A 117 -29.39 -13.21 -21.63
CA VAL A 117 -30.38 -13.63 -22.62
C VAL A 117 -31.20 -14.71 -21.92
N VAL A 118 -32.44 -14.39 -21.56
CA VAL A 118 -33.43 -15.40 -21.17
C VAL A 118 -33.65 -16.25 -22.41
N ALA A 119 -33.51 -17.57 -22.22
CA ALA A 119 -33.61 -18.62 -23.22
C ALA A 119 -34.82 -18.50 -24.15
#